data_AF-A0A2W6UJ51-F1
#
_entry.id   AF-A0A2W6UJ51-F1
#
_cell.length_a   1.000
_cell.length_b   1.000
_cell.length_c   1.000
_cell.angle_alpha   90.00
_cell.angle_beta   90.00
_cell.angle_gamma   90.00
#
_symmetry.space_group_name_H-M   'P 1'
#
loop_
_entity.id
_entity.type
_entity.pdbx_description
1 polymer ?
#
loop_
_entity_poly.entity_id
_entity_poly.type
_entity_poly.pdbx_seq_one_letter_code
_entity_poly.pdbx_strand_id
1 'polypeptide(L)'
;MTEWVALLRGVNVGGVTIRSAELRDVLSGLGLTDVRTFLASGNTAFRSTRSHGDLKPAIEAALRNRFDYDAWIVLVTREEIETAVASFP
;
A
#
# COMPACT_ATOMS: atom_id res chain seq x y z
N MET A 1 -3.99 8.95 14.41
CA MET A 1 -3.85 8.62 12.97
C MET A 1 -3.30 7.22 12.90
N THR A 2 -3.95 6.32 12.18
CA THR A 2 -3.60 4.89 12.16
C THR A 2 -2.41 4.66 11.25
N GLU A 3 -1.49 3.77 11.66
CA GLU A 3 -0.36 3.32 10.84
C GLU A 3 -0.79 2.12 10.01
N TRP A 4 -0.71 2.26 8.70
CA TRP A 4 -1.16 1.29 7.72
C TRP A 4 0.02 0.72 6.96
N VAL A 5 -0.15 -0.53 6.51
CA VAL A 5 0.73 -1.22 5.57
C VAL A 5 -0.12 -1.71 4.40
N ALA A 6 0.23 -1.29 3.20
CA ALA A 6 -0.31 -1.83 1.97
C ALA A 6 0.71 -2.78 1.34
N LEU A 7 0.35 -4.05 1.28
CA LEU A 7 1.11 -5.10 0.61
C LEU A 7 0.56 -5.25 -0.81
N LEU A 8 1.39 -4.92 -1.79
CA LEU A 8 0.98 -4.94 -3.19
C LEU A 8 1.18 -6.34 -3.78
N ARG A 9 0.29 -6.74 -4.68
CA ARG A 9 0.36 -8.00 -5.42
C ARG A 9 0.80 -7.75 -6.86
N GLY A 10 1.60 -8.68 -7.42
CA GLY A 10 1.88 -8.71 -8.85
C GLY A 10 2.76 -7.54 -9.35
N VAL A 11 3.52 -6.92 -8.45
CA VAL A 11 4.42 -5.80 -8.78
C VAL A 11 5.78 -6.30 -9.21
N ASN A 12 6.37 -5.67 -10.24
CA ASN A 12 7.69 -5.98 -10.79
C ASN A 12 7.83 -7.43 -11.27
N VAL A 13 6.71 -8.01 -11.69
CA VAL A 13 6.59 -9.32 -12.34
C VAL A 13 5.69 -9.17 -13.56
N GLY A 14 5.90 -9.98 -14.61
CA GLY A 14 4.98 -10.03 -15.76
C GLY A 14 4.84 -8.72 -16.56
N GLY A 15 5.82 -7.82 -16.52
CA GLY A 15 5.84 -6.58 -17.31
C GLY A 15 5.32 -5.33 -16.58
N VAL A 16 4.69 -5.47 -15.40
CA VAL A 16 4.28 -4.33 -14.57
C VAL A 16 5.48 -3.82 -13.78
N THR A 17 6.01 -2.64 -14.11
CA THR A 17 7.11 -2.03 -13.36
C THR A 17 6.62 -0.83 -12.55
N ILE A 18 6.71 -0.91 -11.22
CA ILE A 18 6.35 0.19 -10.32
C ILE A 18 7.61 0.74 -9.65
N ARG A 19 7.93 2.00 -9.91
CA ARG A 19 9.03 2.70 -9.25
C ARG A 19 8.57 3.23 -7.90
N SER A 20 9.39 3.06 -6.87
CA SER A 20 9.06 3.51 -5.52
C SER A 20 8.80 5.02 -5.40
N ALA A 21 9.43 5.84 -6.25
CA ALA A 21 9.17 7.28 -6.29
C ALA A 21 7.74 7.58 -6.78
N GLU A 22 7.34 7.01 -7.92
CA GLU A 22 5.99 7.20 -8.48
C GLU A 22 4.92 6.64 -7.54
N LEU A 23 5.19 5.51 -6.87
CA LEU A 23 4.31 4.95 -5.87
C LEU A 23 4.11 5.89 -4.68
N ARG A 24 5.20 6.52 -4.20
CA ARG A 24 5.11 7.57 -3.16
C ARG A 24 4.24 8.73 -3.62
N ASP A 25 4.42 9.19 -4.86
CA ASP A 25 3.68 10.33 -5.39
C ASP A 25 2.17 10.03 -5.46
N VAL A 26 1.80 8.83 -5.92
CA VAL A 26 0.39 8.38 -5.94
C VAL A 26 -0.22 8.38 -4.55
N LEU A 27 0.46 7.75 -3.59
CA LEU A 27 -0.07 7.64 -2.22
C LEU A 27 -0.13 9.00 -1.52
N SER A 28 0.87 9.86 -1.76
CA SER A 28 0.88 11.23 -1.22
C SER A 28 -0.23 12.08 -1.84
N GLY A 29 -0.52 11.90 -3.13
CA GLY A 29 -1.64 12.55 -3.83
C GLY A 29 -3.02 12.17 -3.29
N LEU A 30 -3.14 11.03 -2.60
CA LEU A 30 -4.36 10.63 -1.88
C LEU A 30 -4.48 11.28 -0.48
N GLY A 31 -3.53 12.13 -0.09
CA GLY A 31 -3.45 12.74 1.24
C GLY A 31 -2.91 11.79 2.31
N LEU A 32 -2.26 10.69 1.93
CA LEU A 32 -1.61 9.79 2.87
C LEU A 32 -0.28 10.41 3.31
N THR A 33 0.02 10.31 4.60
CA THR A 33 1.21 10.94 5.19
C THR A 33 2.26 9.89 5.57
N ASP A 34 3.50 10.33 5.78
CA ASP A 34 4.62 9.47 6.19
C ASP A 34 4.82 8.24 5.28
N VAL A 35 4.60 8.39 3.96
CA VAL A 35 4.66 7.29 3.00
C VAL A 35 6.09 6.77 2.86
N ARG A 36 6.29 5.49 3.18
CA ARG A 36 7.54 4.74 3.05
C ARG A 36 7.30 3.54 2.15
N THR A 37 8.27 3.24 1.29
CA THR A 37 8.22 2.05 0.41
C THR A 37 9.32 1.09 0.81
N PHE A 38 9.09 -0.20 0.66
CA PHE A 38 10.04 -1.26 0.98
C PHE A 38 10.42 -2.04 -0.26
N LEU A 39 11.72 -2.04 -0.58
CA LEU A 39 12.32 -2.83 -1.66
C LEU A 39 11.63 -2.63 -3.03
N ALA A 40 11.91 -3.53 -3.97
CA ALA A 40 11.25 -3.59 -5.27
C ALA A 40 9.93 -4.39 -5.24
N SER A 41 9.37 -4.71 -4.08
CA SER A 41 8.06 -5.40 -4.01
C SER A 41 6.88 -4.44 -4.09
N GLY A 42 7.13 -3.13 -3.97
CA GLY A 42 6.07 -2.12 -3.94
C GLY A 42 5.32 -2.05 -2.62
N ASN A 43 5.72 -2.78 -1.58
CA ASN A 43 5.08 -2.70 -0.27
C ASN A 43 5.28 -1.32 0.34
N THR A 44 4.26 -0.79 1.02
CA THR A 44 4.30 0.56 1.59
C THR A 44 3.75 0.61 3.00
N ALA A 45 4.28 1.54 3.80
CA ALA A 45 3.70 1.96 5.07
C ALA A 45 3.38 3.45 5.02
N PHE A 46 2.28 3.87 5.65
CA PHE A 46 1.83 5.27 5.67
C PHE A 46 0.90 5.50 6.86
N ARG A 47 0.48 6.76 7.05
CA ARG A 47 -0.49 7.15 8.07
C ARG A 47 -1.75 7.73 7.45
N SER A 48 -2.90 7.42 8.04
CA SER A 48 -4.20 7.98 7.65
C SER A 48 -5.21 8.00 8.81
N THR A 49 -6.16 8.93 8.76
CA THR A 49 -7.35 8.95 9.64
C THR A 49 -8.56 8.27 9.00
N ARG A 50 -8.47 7.89 7.71
CA ARG A 50 -9.54 7.25 6.96
C ARG A 50 -9.70 5.79 7.38
N SER A 51 -10.91 5.25 7.17
CA SER A 51 -11.22 3.85 7.48
C SER A 51 -10.60 2.89 6.46
N HIS A 52 -10.52 1.61 6.81
CA HIS A 52 -10.10 0.54 5.87
C HIS A 52 -10.96 0.54 4.59
N GLY A 53 -12.29 0.62 4.76
CA GLY A 53 -13.26 0.61 3.67
C GLY A 53 -13.14 1.80 2.72
N ASP A 54 -12.64 2.94 3.21
CA ASP A 54 -12.37 4.11 2.36
C ASP A 54 -10.99 4.03 1.69
N LEU A 55 -9.99 3.50 2.39
CA LEU A 55 -8.59 3.48 1.95
C LEU A 55 -8.33 2.45 0.87
N LYS A 56 -8.73 1.20 1.10
CA LYS A 56 -8.43 0.10 0.19
C LYS A 56 -8.90 0.38 -1.25
N PRO A 57 -10.18 0.68 -1.51
CA PRO A 57 -10.65 0.93 -2.87
C PRO A 57 -10.03 2.19 -3.48
N ALA A 58 -9.75 3.22 -2.67
CA ALA A 58 -9.11 4.45 -3.17
C ALA A 58 -7.67 4.21 -3.61
N ILE A 59 -6.90 3.44 -2.85
CA ILE A 59 -5.52 3.08 -3.21
C ILE A 59 -5.53 2.18 -4.44
N GLU A 60 -6.36 1.13 -4.47
CA GLU A 60 -6.46 0.24 -5.64
C GLU A 60 -6.85 1.03 -6.90
N ALA A 61 -7.85 1.91 -6.84
CA ALA A 61 -8.22 2.75 -7.98
C ALA A 61 -7.07 3.66 -8.45
N ALA A 62 -6.36 4.32 -7.53
CA ALA A 62 -5.25 5.18 -7.88
C ALA A 62 -4.07 4.41 -8.52
N LEU A 63 -3.76 3.23 -8.00
CA LEU A 63 -2.73 2.35 -8.56
C LEU A 63 -3.11 1.85 -9.97
N ARG A 64 -4.36 1.40 -10.16
CA ARG A 64 -4.87 1.00 -11.49
C ARG A 64 -4.74 2.12 -12.50
N ASN A 65 -5.21 3.32 -12.14
CA ASN A 65 -5.19 4.49 -13.03
C ASN A 65 -3.77 4.93 -13.38
N ARG A 66 -2.80 4.80 -12.46
CA ARG A 66 -1.43 5.28 -12.68
C ARG A 66 -0.52 4.28 -13.40
N PHE A 67 -0.70 2.99 -13.13
CA PHE A 67 0.23 1.94 -13.56
C PHE A 67 -0.39 0.95 -14.55
N ASP A 68 -1.66 1.14 -14.93
CA ASP A 68 -2.38 0.37 -15.95
C ASP A 68 -2.31 -1.16 -15.74
N TYR A 69 -2.62 -1.59 -14.52
CA TYR A 69 -2.66 -2.99 -14.14
C TYR A 69 -3.84 -3.26 -13.20
N ASP A 70 -4.22 -4.52 -13.00
CA ASP A 70 -5.28 -4.89 -12.05
C ASP A 70 -4.76 -4.87 -10.60
N ALA A 71 -4.67 -3.67 -10.04
CA ALA A 71 -4.17 -3.46 -8.68
C ALA A 71 -5.08 -4.09 -7.64
N TRP A 72 -4.50 -5.00 -6.86
CA TRP A 72 -5.11 -5.60 -5.68
C TRP A 72 -4.12 -5.54 -4.53
N ILE A 73 -4.56 -5.07 -3.37
CA ILE A 73 -3.71 -4.94 -2.19
C ILE A 73 -4.30 -5.68 -0.98
N VAL A 74 -3.39 -6.13 -0.12
CA VAL A 74 -3.72 -6.44 1.27
C VAL A 74 -3.40 -5.20 2.09
N LEU A 75 -4.44 -4.58 2.65
CA LEU A 75 -4.32 -3.43 3.54
C LEU A 75 -4.53 -3.89 4.97
N VAL A 76 -3.54 -3.67 5.82
CA VAL A 76 -3.56 -4.01 7.25
C VAL A 76 -2.99 -2.85 8.05
N THR A 77 -3.32 -2.79 9.32
CA THR A 77 -2.73 -1.88 10.29
C THR A 77 -1.43 -2.44 10.84
N ARG A 78 -0.61 -1.58 11.43
CA ARG A 78 0.58 -2.01 12.19
C ARG A 78 0.22 -2.95 13.34
N GLU A 79 -0.88 -2.69 14.04
CA GLU A 79 -1.36 -3.50 15.17
C GLU A 79 -1.75 -4.92 14.73
N GLU A 80 -2.40 -5.07 13.57
CA GLU A 80 -2.72 -6.39 13.00
C GLU A 80 -1.44 -7.19 12.68
N ILE A 81 -0.40 -6.53 12.15
CA ILE A 81 0.91 -7.17 11.90
C ILE A 81 1.57 -7.57 13.23
N GLU A 82 1.59 -6.69 14.23
CA GLU A 82 2.17 -6.99 15.55
C GLU A 82 1.46 -8.19 16.20
N THR A 83 0.13 -8.25 16.11
CA THR A 83 -0.67 -9.37 16.62
C THR A 83 -0.33 -10.67 15.89
N ALA A 84 -0.20 -10.62 14.55
CA ALA A 84 0.16 -11.77 13.75
C ALA A 84 1.56 -12.30 14.07
N VAL A 85 2.53 -11.40 14.29
CA VAL A 85 3.90 -11.76 14.70
C VAL A 85 3.92 -12.36 16.09
N ALA A 86 3.21 -11.75 17.06
CA ALA A 86 3.15 -12.23 18.43
C ALA A 86 2.45 -13.60 18.55
N SER A 87 1.55 -13.91 17.62
CA SER A 87 0.79 -15.18 17.59
C SER A 87 1.41 -16.21 16.63
N PHE A 88 2.61 -15.96 16.10
CA PHE A 88 3.30 -16.89 15.20
C PHE A 88 3.79 -18.12 15.99
N PRO A 89 3.41 -19.35 15.58
CA PRO A 89 3.74 -20.58 16.30
C PRO A 89 5.23 -20.96 16.25
#